data_AF-A0A844FI84-F1
#
_entry.id   AF-A0A844FI84-F1
#
_cell.length_a   1.000
_cell.length_b   1.000
_cell.length_c   1.000
_cell.angle_alpha   90.00
_cell.angle_beta   90.00
_cell.angle_gamma   90.00
#
_symmetry.space_group_name_H-M   'P 1'
#
loop_
_entity.id
_entity.type
_entity.pdbx_description
1 polymer ?
#
loop_
_entity_poly.entity_id
_entity_poly.type
_entity_poly.pdbx_seq_one_letter_code
_entity_poly.pdbx_strand_id
1 'polypeptide(L)'
;MANKEKRILFSSEEIDKRNIELGEEISKDYEGKKLVAISLLRGSFIFASDLVRNISIPVEIDFLTTSSYGDQEETSGNVEIVTDIRSDIEGRDVLIIDDIMDSGYTMQYVIEHLKKKNPSSIKTAVMLDKPSRRKVDLKPDYIGFSIPDVFIVGYGLNYGDYYRNIPYIFTFD
;
A
#
# COMPACT_ATOMS: atom_id res chain seq x y z
N MET A 1 27.80 -0.24 -9.12
CA MET A 1 27.06 -0.10 -7.83
C MET A 1 27.67 -0.90 -6.68
N ALA A 2 28.93 -1.36 -6.78
CA ALA A 2 29.58 -2.18 -5.76
C ALA A 2 29.94 -1.43 -4.44
N ASN A 3 29.55 -0.17 -4.27
CA ASN A 3 29.99 0.72 -3.18
C ASN A 3 28.86 1.55 -2.52
N LYS A 4 27.58 1.24 -2.76
CA LYS A 4 26.50 1.95 -2.03
C LYS A 4 26.28 1.29 -0.68
N GLU A 5 26.41 2.07 0.40
CA GLU A 5 26.25 1.55 1.76
C GLU A 5 24.77 1.39 2.07
N LYS A 6 24.43 0.26 2.69
CA LYS A 6 23.05 -0.06 3.06
C LYS A 6 22.75 0.52 4.42
N ARG A 7 21.75 1.40 4.49
CA ARG A 7 21.28 1.97 5.76
C ARG A 7 19.84 1.53 6.04
N ILE A 8 19.65 0.85 7.17
CA ILE A 8 18.31 0.47 7.65
C ILE A 8 17.55 1.74 8.02
N LEU A 9 16.34 1.87 7.47
CA LEU A 9 15.43 2.98 7.75
C LEU A 9 14.37 2.58 8.77
N PHE A 10 13.84 1.35 8.65
CA PHE A 10 12.92 0.75 9.61
C PHE A 10 13.27 -0.72 9.79
N SER A 11 13.52 -1.15 11.03
CA SER A 11 13.80 -2.55 11.37
C SER A 11 12.54 -3.42 11.26
N SER A 12 12.72 -4.74 11.28
CA SER A 12 11.58 -5.68 11.31
C SER A 12 10.70 -5.44 12.53
N GLU A 13 11.30 -5.17 13.69
CA GLU A 13 10.59 -4.93 14.94
C GLU A 13 9.79 -3.62 14.92
N GLU A 14 10.33 -2.56 14.30
CA GLU A 14 9.62 -1.28 14.12
C GLU A 14 8.41 -1.46 13.19
N ILE A 15 8.58 -2.24 12.11
CA ILE A 15 7.53 -2.57 11.15
C ILE A 15 6.43 -3.41 11.82
N ASP A 16 6.81 -4.47 12.53
CA ASP A 16 5.87 -5.35 13.24
C ASP A 16 5.05 -4.57 14.26
N LYS A 17 5.71 -3.72 15.05
CA LYS A 17 5.03 -2.84 16.00
C LYS A 17 4.03 -1.93 15.29
N ARG A 18 4.42 -1.32 14.16
CA ARG A 18 3.53 -0.43 13.42
C ARG A 18 2.33 -1.16 12.82
N ASN A 19 2.53 -2.39 12.32
CA ASN A 19 1.43 -3.23 11.81
C ASN A 19 0.40 -3.55 12.91
N ILE A 20 0.85 -3.82 14.15
CA ILE A 20 -0.04 -4.04 15.29
C ILE A 20 -0.88 -2.79 15.55
N GLU A 21 -0.24 -1.63 15.67
CA GLU A 21 -0.92 -0.34 15.92
C GLU A 21 -1.96 -0.03 14.84
N LEU A 22 -1.60 -0.20 13.56
CA LEU A 22 -2.52 0.00 12.44
C LEU A 22 -3.67 -1.02 12.45
N GLY A 23 -3.39 -2.28 12.73
CA GLY A 23 -4.40 -3.33 12.83
C GLY A 23 -5.44 -3.04 13.91
N GLU A 24 -5.01 -2.56 15.07
CA GLU A 24 -5.89 -2.13 16.16
C GLU A 24 -6.77 -0.94 15.75
N GLU A 25 -6.18 0.07 15.11
CA GLU A 25 -6.89 1.27 14.62
C GLU A 25 -7.97 0.90 13.59
N ILE A 26 -7.61 0.09 12.59
CA ILE A 26 -8.54 -0.39 11.55
C ILE A 26 -9.64 -1.25 12.16
N SER A 27 -9.31 -2.15 13.10
CA SER A 27 -10.30 -3.02 13.75
C SER A 27 -11.38 -2.21 14.46
N LYS A 28 -10.98 -1.14 15.14
CA LYS A 28 -11.89 -0.23 15.84
C LYS A 28 -12.78 0.54 14.86
N ASP A 29 -12.20 1.08 13.78
CA ASP A 29 -12.94 1.87 12.79
C ASP A 29 -13.97 1.05 12.00
N TYR A 30 -13.73 -0.25 11.88
CA TYR A 30 -14.56 -1.19 11.12
C TYR A 30 -15.33 -2.19 11.99
N GLU A 31 -15.41 -1.98 13.31
CA GLU A 31 -16.19 -2.83 14.20
C GLU A 31 -17.66 -2.95 13.72
N GLY A 32 -18.14 -4.19 13.55
CA GLY A 32 -19.48 -4.48 13.06
C GLY A 32 -19.71 -4.23 11.56
N LYS A 33 -18.68 -3.85 10.80
CA LYS A 33 -18.77 -3.59 9.35
C LYS A 33 -18.32 -4.79 8.51
N LYS A 34 -18.58 -4.72 7.20
CA LYS A 34 -18.20 -5.75 6.21
C LYS A 34 -16.98 -5.31 5.42
N LEU A 35 -15.79 -5.50 6.00
CA LEU A 35 -14.54 -5.04 5.42
C LEU A 35 -14.04 -5.95 4.29
N VAL A 36 -13.57 -5.35 3.20
CA VAL A 36 -12.76 -5.96 2.14
C VAL A 36 -11.43 -5.23 2.07
N ALA A 37 -10.33 -5.94 2.35
CA ALA A 37 -8.98 -5.46 2.19
C ALA A 37 -8.46 -5.82 0.79
N ILE A 38 -8.13 -4.81 -0.03
CA ILE A 38 -7.64 -5.00 -1.40
C ILE A 38 -6.16 -4.61 -1.45
N SER A 39 -5.28 -5.59 -1.64
CA SER A 39 -3.84 -5.35 -1.80
C SER A 39 -3.49 -5.00 -3.25
N LEU A 40 -2.79 -3.87 -3.44
CA LEU A 40 -2.26 -3.45 -4.72
C LEU A 40 -0.95 -4.15 -5.03
N LEU A 41 -1.01 -5.15 -5.90
CA LEU A 41 0.15 -5.94 -6.27
C LEU A 41 1.08 -5.16 -7.22
N ARG A 42 2.40 -5.42 -7.18
CA ARG A 42 3.05 -6.51 -6.43
C ARG A 42 3.61 -6.10 -5.08
N GLY A 43 3.98 -4.84 -4.88
CA GLY A 43 4.83 -4.43 -3.77
C GLY A 43 4.17 -4.55 -2.39
N SER A 44 2.87 -4.29 -2.31
CA SER A 44 2.14 -4.27 -1.04
C SER A 44 1.90 -5.64 -0.38
N PHE A 45 2.16 -6.77 -1.05
CA PHE A 45 1.67 -8.07 -0.57
C PHE A 45 2.20 -8.48 0.81
N ILE A 46 3.45 -8.11 1.15
CA ILE A 46 4.05 -8.41 2.47
C ILE A 46 3.41 -7.51 3.54
N PHE A 47 3.31 -6.22 3.28
CA PHE A 47 2.63 -5.30 4.18
C PHE A 47 1.17 -5.72 4.40
N ALA A 48 0.46 -6.06 3.33
CA ALA A 48 -0.92 -6.52 3.42
C ALA A 48 -1.03 -7.81 4.23
N SER A 49 -0.15 -8.80 4.04
CA SER A 49 -0.18 -10.04 4.82
C SER A 49 0.07 -9.82 6.30
N ASP A 50 0.90 -8.85 6.65
CA ASP A 50 1.27 -8.58 8.04
C ASP A 50 0.22 -7.71 8.72
N LEU A 51 -0.33 -6.73 8.01
CA LEU A 51 -1.39 -5.87 8.50
C LEU A 51 -2.69 -6.66 8.76
N VAL A 52 -3.17 -7.45 7.79
CA VAL A 52 -4.47 -8.14 7.92
C VAL A 52 -4.48 -9.18 9.04
N ARG A 53 -3.31 -9.75 9.41
CA ARG A 53 -3.18 -10.65 10.57
C ARG A 53 -3.36 -9.95 11.91
N ASN A 54 -3.21 -8.62 11.95
CA ASN A 54 -3.43 -7.80 13.14
C ASN A 54 -4.84 -7.17 13.19
N ILE A 55 -5.69 -7.40 12.18
CA ILE A 55 -7.08 -6.97 12.19
C ILE A 55 -7.92 -8.00 12.94
N SER A 56 -8.64 -7.59 13.99
CA SER A 56 -9.37 -8.47 14.92
C SER A 56 -10.85 -8.68 14.58
N ILE A 57 -11.31 -8.13 13.46
CA ILE A 57 -12.67 -8.31 12.93
C ILE A 57 -12.65 -9.21 11.67
N PRO A 58 -13.79 -9.78 11.26
CA PRO A 58 -13.87 -10.49 9.98
C PRO A 58 -13.49 -9.58 8.80
N VAL A 59 -12.51 -10.02 8.01
CA VAL A 59 -12.02 -9.31 6.81
C VAL A 59 -11.95 -10.27 5.64
N GLU A 60 -12.46 -9.84 4.49
CA GLU A 60 -12.23 -10.51 3.20
C GLU A 60 -11.01 -9.89 2.53
N ILE A 61 -10.18 -10.70 1.88
CA ILE A 61 -8.94 -10.24 1.24
C ILE A 61 -9.03 -10.50 -0.25
N ASP A 62 -8.72 -9.48 -1.05
CA ASP A 62 -8.59 -9.59 -2.50
C ASP A 62 -7.38 -8.80 -3.00
N PHE A 63 -7.08 -8.94 -4.28
CA PHE A 63 -5.90 -8.37 -4.91
C PHE A 63 -6.26 -7.67 -6.22
N LEU A 64 -5.57 -6.57 -6.50
CA LEU A 64 -5.69 -5.84 -7.75
C LEU A 64 -4.28 -5.54 -8.29
N THR A 65 -4.09 -5.65 -9.61
CA THR A 65 -2.82 -5.28 -10.25
C THR A 65 -3.06 -4.15 -11.23
N THR A 66 -2.18 -3.15 -11.22
CA THR A 66 -2.15 -2.09 -12.23
C THR A 66 -0.87 -2.15 -13.06
N SER A 67 -0.90 -1.54 -14.24
CA SER A 67 0.27 -1.16 -15.01
C SER A 67 0.24 0.34 -15.28
N SER A 68 1.42 0.95 -15.31
CA SER A 68 1.60 2.33 -15.75
C SER A 68 2.17 2.35 -17.16
N TYR A 69 1.63 3.18 -18.05
CA TYR A 69 2.20 3.38 -19.39
C TYR A 69 3.46 4.26 -19.34
N GLY A 70 4.58 3.69 -19.78
CA GLY A 70 5.87 4.35 -19.94
C GLY A 70 6.97 3.70 -19.08
N ASP A 71 8.10 3.35 -19.70
CA ASP A 71 9.26 2.68 -19.08
C ASP A 71 10.05 3.58 -18.08
N GLN A 72 9.42 4.57 -17.45
CA GLN A 72 10.08 5.56 -16.59
C GLN A 72 9.49 5.57 -15.17
N GLU A 73 10.36 5.88 -14.20
CA GLU A 73 10.08 5.94 -12.76
C GLU A 73 9.01 6.98 -12.35
N GLU A 74 8.51 7.79 -13.29
CA GLU A 74 7.40 8.72 -13.12
C GLU A 74 6.18 8.25 -13.92
N THR A 75 5.06 8.03 -13.22
CA THR A 75 3.80 7.68 -13.86
C THR A 75 3.24 8.88 -14.62
N SER A 76 3.00 8.71 -15.93
CA SER A 76 2.39 9.70 -16.82
C SER A 76 0.92 10.04 -16.49
N GLY A 77 0.40 9.50 -15.39
CA GLY A 77 -1.03 9.52 -15.03
C GLY A 77 -1.86 8.45 -15.75
N ASN A 78 -1.31 7.78 -16.77
CA ASN A 78 -1.98 6.71 -17.49
C ASN A 78 -1.78 5.36 -16.78
N VAL A 79 -2.70 5.06 -15.87
CA VAL A 79 -2.78 3.79 -15.12
C VAL A 79 -3.91 2.94 -15.72
N GLU A 80 -3.70 1.64 -15.85
CA GLU A 80 -4.72 0.68 -16.26
C GLU A 80 -4.85 -0.47 -15.25
N ILE A 81 -6.05 -1.05 -15.15
CA ILE A 81 -6.29 -2.27 -14.38
C ILE A 81 -5.90 -3.47 -15.23
N VAL A 82 -4.89 -4.24 -14.79
CA VAL A 82 -4.46 -5.48 -15.47
C VAL A 82 -5.27 -6.67 -14.97
N THR A 83 -5.50 -6.73 -13.65
CA THR A 83 -6.31 -7.75 -12.98
C THR A 83 -7.19 -7.03 -12.00
N ASP A 84 -8.50 -7.12 -12.21
CA ASP A 84 -9.51 -6.55 -11.33
C ASP A 84 -9.82 -7.49 -10.15
N ILE A 85 -10.48 -6.95 -9.13
CA ILE A 85 -10.96 -7.72 -7.98
C ILE A 85 -12.03 -8.75 -8.39
N ARG A 86 -12.11 -9.83 -7.64
CA ARG A 86 -13.13 -10.89 -7.76
C ARG A 86 -14.26 -10.71 -6.74
N SER A 87 -13.95 -10.13 -5.59
CA SER A 87 -14.90 -9.85 -4.53
C SER A 87 -15.99 -8.89 -4.98
N ASP A 88 -17.22 -9.16 -4.57
CA ASP A 88 -18.29 -8.19 -4.64
C ASP A 88 -18.14 -7.20 -3.48
N ILE A 89 -18.02 -5.92 -3.84
CA ILE A 89 -17.81 -4.81 -2.91
C ILE A 89 -19.01 -3.87 -2.82
N GLU A 90 -20.12 -4.16 -3.50
CA GLU A 90 -21.32 -3.32 -3.45
C GLU A 90 -21.83 -3.20 -2.00
N GLY A 91 -22.01 -1.95 -1.54
CA GLY A 91 -22.46 -1.66 -0.18
C GLY A 91 -21.50 -2.09 0.93
N ARG A 92 -20.24 -2.44 0.61
CA ARG A 92 -19.22 -2.87 1.57
C ARG A 92 -18.18 -1.80 1.84
N ASP A 93 -17.48 -1.96 2.94
CA ASP A 93 -16.37 -1.11 3.30
C ASP A 93 -15.08 -1.64 2.69
N VAL A 94 -14.35 -0.78 1.99
CA VAL A 94 -13.13 -1.15 1.28
C VAL A 94 -11.91 -0.47 1.91
N LEU A 95 -10.87 -1.25 2.16
CA LEU A 95 -9.56 -0.77 2.54
C LEU A 95 -8.55 -1.14 1.44
N ILE A 96 -8.05 -0.15 0.71
CA ILE A 96 -6.99 -0.35 -0.27
C ILE A 96 -5.65 -0.33 0.46
N ILE A 97 -4.83 -1.36 0.29
CA ILE A 97 -3.52 -1.50 0.92
C ILE A 97 -2.42 -1.38 -0.14
N ASP A 98 -1.48 -0.46 0.08
CA ASP A 98 -0.33 -0.26 -0.82
C ASP A 98 1.00 -0.18 -0.04
N ASP A 99 2.14 -0.46 -0.68
CA ASP A 99 3.45 -0.34 -0.02
C ASP A 99 3.92 1.11 0.08
N ILE A 100 3.65 1.94 -0.94
CA ILE A 100 4.07 3.34 -0.93
C ILE A 100 3.10 4.26 -1.68
N MET A 101 2.78 5.40 -1.07
CA MET A 101 2.09 6.48 -1.78
C MET A 101 3.03 7.64 -2.10
N ASP A 102 3.36 7.78 -3.39
CA ASP A 102 4.27 8.80 -3.90
C ASP A 102 3.55 9.95 -4.61
N SER A 103 3.47 9.96 -5.94
CA SER A 103 2.67 10.95 -6.69
C SER A 103 1.18 10.88 -6.35
N GLY A 104 0.67 9.67 -6.10
CA GLY A 104 -0.72 9.37 -5.76
C GLY A 104 -1.64 9.11 -6.95
N TYR A 105 -1.14 9.20 -8.19
CA TYR A 105 -1.95 8.95 -9.39
C TYR A 105 -2.53 7.53 -9.42
N THR A 106 -1.72 6.51 -9.11
CA THR A 106 -2.19 5.11 -9.07
C THR A 106 -3.29 4.93 -8.03
N MET A 107 -3.08 5.41 -6.81
CA MET A 107 -4.09 5.29 -5.75
C MET A 107 -5.38 6.03 -6.13
N GLN A 108 -5.28 7.26 -6.65
CA GLN A 108 -6.47 8.01 -7.11
C GLN A 108 -7.22 7.24 -8.21
N TYR A 109 -6.50 6.70 -9.19
CA TYR A 109 -7.10 5.91 -10.26
C TYR A 109 -7.82 4.67 -9.74
N VAL A 110 -7.19 3.92 -8.82
CA VAL A 110 -7.81 2.74 -8.20
C VAL A 110 -9.04 3.12 -7.39
N ILE A 111 -8.99 4.20 -6.61
CA ILE A 111 -10.17 4.70 -5.87
C ILE A 111 -11.32 4.98 -6.84
N GLU A 112 -11.07 5.71 -7.93
CA GLU A 112 -12.11 6.04 -8.91
C GLU A 112 -12.61 4.81 -9.67
N HIS A 113 -11.77 3.80 -9.89
CA HIS A 113 -12.18 2.52 -10.45
C HIS A 113 -13.12 1.75 -9.50
N LEU A 114 -12.73 1.61 -8.23
CA LEU A 114 -13.51 0.86 -7.23
C LEU A 114 -14.81 1.56 -6.84
N LYS A 115 -14.85 2.90 -6.83
CA LYS A 115 -16.09 3.67 -6.62
C LYS A 115 -17.22 3.28 -7.57
N LYS A 116 -16.89 2.91 -8.82
CA LYS A 116 -17.89 2.49 -9.82
C LYS A 116 -18.61 1.19 -9.46
N LYS A 117 -18.09 0.43 -8.50
CA LYS A 117 -18.70 -0.80 -7.97
C LYS A 117 -19.56 -0.54 -6.72
N ASN A 118 -19.85 0.74 -6.41
CA ASN A 118 -20.74 1.19 -5.33
C ASN A 118 -20.41 0.68 -3.91
N PRO A 119 -19.15 0.76 -3.43
CA PRO A 119 -18.86 0.46 -2.03
C PRO A 119 -19.50 1.49 -1.09
N SER A 120 -19.76 1.07 0.15
CA SER A 120 -20.23 1.94 1.25
C SER A 120 -19.16 2.97 1.64
N SER A 121 -17.90 2.55 1.68
CA SER A 121 -16.76 3.45 1.91
C SER A 121 -15.49 2.91 1.24
N ILE A 122 -14.55 3.81 0.95
CA ILE A 122 -13.18 3.46 0.55
C ILE A 122 -12.23 4.25 1.42
N LYS A 123 -11.32 3.54 2.09
CA LYS A 123 -10.16 4.11 2.78
C LYS A 123 -8.87 3.47 2.25
N THR A 124 -7.75 4.06 2.61
CA THR A 124 -6.41 3.65 2.15
C THR A 124 -5.46 3.42 3.33
N ALA A 125 -4.69 2.35 3.27
CA ALA A 125 -3.58 2.07 4.17
C ALA A 125 -2.30 1.95 3.35
N VAL A 126 -1.29 2.75 3.69
CA VAL A 126 0.01 2.69 3.01
C VAL A 126 1.14 2.51 4.01
N MET A 127 2.08 1.63 3.69
CA MET A 127 3.23 1.40 4.56
C MET A 127 4.12 2.64 4.61
N LEU A 128 4.40 3.23 3.44
CA LEU A 128 5.21 4.44 3.30
C LEU A 128 4.42 5.56 2.62
N ASP A 129 4.56 6.78 3.13
CA ASP A 129 4.00 7.98 2.50
C ASP A 129 5.12 8.98 2.21
N LYS A 130 5.12 9.55 1.00
CA LYS A 130 6.03 10.62 0.56
C LYS A 130 5.24 11.90 0.23
N PRO A 131 4.80 12.66 1.24
CA PRO A 131 3.98 13.86 1.01
C PRO A 131 4.62 14.88 0.06
N SER A 132 5.96 15.01 0.07
CA SER A 132 6.69 15.97 -0.76
C SER A 132 6.60 15.69 -2.26
N ARG A 133 6.19 14.48 -2.66
CA ARG A 133 6.04 14.07 -4.07
C ARG A 133 4.60 14.05 -4.56
N ARG A 134 3.64 14.29 -3.67
CA ARG A 134 2.20 14.27 -3.97
C ARG A 134 1.86 15.20 -5.13
N LYS A 135 1.10 14.69 -6.11
CA LYS A 135 0.61 15.41 -7.30
C LYS A 135 -0.91 15.48 -7.41
N VAL A 136 -1.61 14.87 -6.46
CA VAL A 136 -3.07 14.80 -6.38
C VAL A 136 -3.54 15.24 -5.00
N ASP A 137 -4.76 15.75 -4.88
CA ASP A 137 -5.35 16.06 -3.57
C ASP A 137 -5.89 14.77 -2.93
N LEU A 138 -4.97 13.95 -2.43
CA LEU A 138 -5.25 12.69 -1.76
C LEU A 138 -4.30 12.52 -0.58
N LYS A 139 -4.87 12.20 0.59
CA LYS A 139 -4.13 11.86 1.79
C LYS A 139 -4.48 10.43 2.19
N PRO A 140 -3.50 9.56 2.49
CA PRO A 140 -3.79 8.24 3.02
C PRO A 140 -4.51 8.32 4.38
N ASP A 141 -5.44 7.40 4.63
CA ASP A 141 -6.18 7.33 5.90
C ASP A 141 -5.32 6.71 7.00
N TYR A 142 -4.62 5.63 6.69
CA TYR A 142 -3.72 4.91 7.58
C TYR A 142 -2.31 4.92 7.01
N ILE A 143 -1.34 5.44 7.76
CA ILE A 143 0.05 5.59 7.32
C ILE A 143 0.95 4.80 8.26
N GLY A 144 1.75 3.88 7.72
CA GLY A 144 2.83 3.23 8.46
C GLY A 144 3.87 4.26 8.88
N PHE A 145 4.58 4.81 7.91
CA PHE A 145 5.63 5.80 8.12
C PHE A 145 5.63 6.89 7.03
N SER A 146 5.74 8.15 7.43
CA SER A 146 6.02 9.25 6.50
C SER A 146 7.54 9.42 6.35
N ILE A 147 8.03 9.46 5.11
CA ILE A 147 9.46 9.51 4.80
C ILE A 147 9.80 10.66 3.84
N PRO A 148 11.05 11.17 3.86
CA PRO A 148 11.52 12.07 2.81
C PRO A 148 11.60 11.35 1.45
N ASP A 149 11.87 12.12 0.40
CA ASP A 149 12.12 11.54 -0.92
C ASP A 149 13.50 10.86 -1.00
N VAL A 150 13.55 9.63 -0.51
CA VAL A 150 14.72 8.74 -0.58
C VAL A 150 14.35 7.45 -1.30
N PHE A 151 15.34 6.82 -1.92
CA PHE A 151 15.14 5.52 -2.56
C PHE A 151 15.03 4.42 -1.50
N ILE A 152 13.97 3.60 -1.55
CA ILE A 152 13.61 2.63 -0.52
C ILE A 152 13.46 1.24 -1.10
N VAL A 153 13.91 0.24 -0.34
CA VAL A 153 13.94 -1.17 -0.75
C VAL A 153 13.67 -2.07 0.45
N GLY A 154 13.16 -3.27 0.21
CA GLY A 154 12.85 -4.25 1.26
C GLY A 154 11.39 -4.21 1.66
N TYR A 155 10.96 -5.25 2.38
CA TYR A 155 9.60 -5.40 2.88
C TYR A 155 8.54 -5.22 1.78
N GLY A 156 8.73 -5.93 0.67
CA GLY A 156 7.86 -5.85 -0.50
C GLY A 156 8.37 -4.90 -1.59
N LEU A 157 9.13 -3.86 -1.25
CA LEU A 157 9.73 -2.92 -2.22
C LEU A 157 10.95 -3.55 -2.92
N ASN A 158 11.16 -3.18 -4.19
CA ASN A 158 12.19 -3.79 -5.03
C ASN A 158 13.23 -2.80 -5.56
N TYR A 159 14.38 -3.36 -5.94
CA TYR A 159 15.32 -2.72 -6.86
C TYR A 159 15.66 -3.73 -7.96
N GLY A 160 15.34 -3.38 -9.22
CA GLY A 160 15.23 -4.37 -10.30
C GLY A 160 14.23 -5.48 -9.93
N ASP A 161 14.62 -6.74 -10.10
CA ASP A 161 13.78 -7.90 -9.79
C ASP A 161 13.93 -8.42 -8.34
N TYR A 162 14.75 -7.77 -7.50
CA TYR A 162 15.20 -8.33 -6.23
C TYR A 162 14.75 -7.51 -5.00
N TYR A 163 15.11 -8.04 -3.83
CA TYR A 163 15.04 -7.42 -2.50
C TYR A 163 13.67 -7.33 -1.82
N ARG A 164 12.57 -7.72 -2.48
CA ARG A 164 11.24 -7.74 -1.84
C ARG A 164 11.19 -8.58 -0.56
N ASN A 165 12.02 -9.63 -0.49
CA ASN A 165 12.07 -10.60 0.61
C ASN A 165 12.87 -10.15 1.85
N ILE A 166 13.46 -8.95 1.84
CA ILE A 166 14.20 -8.44 3.00
C ILE A 166 13.18 -8.02 4.08
N PRO A 167 13.32 -8.45 5.35
CA PRO A 167 12.28 -8.25 6.37
C PRO A 167 12.24 -6.83 6.97
N TYR A 168 12.98 -5.89 6.38
CA TYR A 168 13.11 -4.53 6.86
C TYR A 168 13.29 -3.58 5.68
N ILE A 169 13.04 -2.29 5.91
CA ILE A 169 13.13 -1.25 4.88
C ILE A 169 14.48 -0.55 5.01
N PHE A 170 15.14 -0.34 3.88
CA PHE A 170 16.46 0.31 3.84
C PHE A 170 16.61 1.22 2.63
N THR A 171 17.60 2.11 2.70
CA THR A 171 18.06 2.96 1.59
C THR A 171 19.48 2.57 1.19
N PHE A 172 19.85 2.92 -0.04
CA PHE A 172 21.23 2.89 -0.52
C PHE A 172 21.79 4.31 -0.48
N ASP A 173 22.84 4.54 0.29
CA ASP A 173 23.62 5.79 0.25
C ASP A 173 24.55 5.79 -0.99
#